data_AF-A0A401FUF7-F1
#
_entry.id   AF-A0A401FUF7-F1
#
_cell.length_a   1.000
_cell.length_b   1.000
_cell.length_c   1.000
_cell.angle_alpha   90.00
_cell.angle_beta   90.00
_cell.angle_gamma   90.00
#
_symmetry.space_group_name_H-M   'P 1'
#
loop_
_entity.id
_entity.type
_entity.pdbx_description
1 polymer ?
#
loop_
_entity_poly.entity_id
_entity_poly.type
_entity_poly.pdbx_seq_one_letter_code
_entity_poly.pdbx_strand_id
1 'polypeptide(L)'
;MQNQIKTLDDTAAANILNTIAQSRMRTGEYQTEITPEMIQALETAFDTAPSSETVSPGDLARNALLLLAEMPEYQAPLSALLNGPRSKTFGLDPLTATAVITAALVVLQTHVKIERDKKGKVSVLIEKKPTKDTLLKPIVEKILSCIPDGPWR
;
A
#
# COMPACT_ATOMS: atom_id res chain seq x y z
N MET A 1 14.18 12.08 5.73
CA MET A 1 13.31 10.88 5.74
C MET A 1 13.16 10.26 4.34
N GLN A 2 12.66 10.97 3.33
CA GLN A 2 12.43 10.39 1.98
C GLN A 2 13.67 9.70 1.38
N ASN A 3 14.87 10.30 1.47
CA ASN A 3 16.11 9.65 1.03
C ASN A 3 16.42 8.36 1.80
N GLN A 4 16.15 8.31 3.11
CA GLN A 4 16.38 7.09 3.90
C GLN A 4 15.45 5.96 3.44
N ILE A 5 14.18 6.27 3.16
CA ILE A 5 13.20 5.30 2.64
C ILE A 5 13.65 4.76 1.28
N LYS A 6 14.14 5.63 0.37
CA LYS A 6 14.63 5.23 -0.95
C LYS A 6 15.85 4.30 -0.89
N THR A 7 16.68 4.42 0.15
CA THR A 7 17.89 3.60 0.35
C THR A 7 17.65 2.30 1.12
N LEU A 8 16.42 2.04 1.60
CA LEU A 8 16.11 0.78 2.28
C LEU A 8 16.27 -0.39 1.32
N ASP A 9 16.84 -1.50 1.79
CA ASP A 9 16.72 -2.78 1.10
C ASP A 9 15.26 -3.24 1.08
N ASP A 10 14.93 -4.12 0.13
CA ASP A 10 13.55 -4.58 -0.11
C ASP A 10 12.94 -5.22 1.15
N THR A 11 13.72 -6.03 1.88
CA THR A 11 13.30 -6.68 3.11
C THR A 11 13.00 -5.67 4.21
N ALA A 12 13.88 -4.69 4.44
CA ALA A 12 13.66 -3.66 5.43
C ALA A 12 12.42 -2.79 5.11
N ALA A 13 12.23 -2.42 3.84
CA ALA A 13 11.05 -1.66 3.41
C ALA A 13 9.75 -2.44 3.67
N ALA A 14 9.70 -3.72 3.29
CA ALA A 14 8.55 -4.59 3.51
C ALA A 14 8.23 -4.74 5.01
N ASN A 15 9.25 -4.92 5.85
CA ASN A 15 9.08 -5.10 7.30
C ASN A 15 8.50 -3.86 7.98
N ILE A 16 9.02 -2.68 7.66
CA ILE A 16 8.52 -1.42 8.21
C ILE A 16 7.07 -1.20 7.77
N LEU A 17 6.77 -1.41 6.49
CA LEU A 17 5.41 -1.27 5.96
C LEU A 17 4.43 -2.22 6.67
N ASN A 18 4.79 -3.51 6.78
CA ASN A 18 3.96 -4.51 7.45
C ASN A 18 3.71 -4.17 8.92
N THR A 19 4.71 -3.67 9.64
CA THR A 19 4.58 -3.27 11.05
C THR A 19 3.53 -2.16 11.20
N ILE A 20 3.55 -1.17 10.31
CA ILE A 20 2.59 -0.05 10.33
C ILE A 20 1.20 -0.57 9.97
N ALA A 21 1.07 -1.36 8.90
CA ALA A 21 -0.21 -1.88 8.46
C ALA A 21 -0.87 -2.81 9.50
N GLN A 22 -0.11 -3.69 10.15
CA GLN A 22 -0.63 -4.55 11.22
C GLN A 22 -1.20 -3.76 12.39
N SER A 23 -0.53 -2.66 12.78
CA SER A 23 -1.05 -1.76 13.82
C SER A 23 -2.41 -1.17 13.43
N ARG A 24 -2.59 -0.85 12.14
CA ARG A 24 -3.83 -0.27 11.60
C ARG A 24 -4.94 -1.31 11.44
N MET A 25 -4.63 -2.50 10.98
CA MET A 25 -5.61 -3.59 10.85
C MET A 25 -6.28 -3.94 12.18
N ARG A 26 -5.61 -3.71 13.32
CA ARG A 26 -6.19 -3.91 14.66
C ARG A 26 -7.38 -2.98 14.97
N THR A 27 -7.54 -1.87 14.25
CA THR A 27 -8.73 -1.00 14.43
C THR A 27 -9.96 -1.55 13.72
N GLY A 28 -9.80 -2.52 12.81
CA GLY A 28 -10.90 -3.18 12.09
C GLY A 28 -11.55 -2.35 10.98
N GLU A 29 -11.03 -1.15 10.69
CA GLU A 29 -11.63 -0.21 9.74
C GLU A 29 -11.15 -0.39 8.29
N TYR A 30 -10.11 -1.19 8.08
CA TYR A 30 -9.43 -1.32 6.79
C TYR A 30 -9.77 -2.63 6.08
N GLN A 31 -10.02 -2.55 4.77
CA GLN A 31 -10.13 -3.72 3.89
C GLN A 31 -8.75 -4.35 3.67
N THR A 32 -8.63 -5.65 3.90
CA THR A 32 -7.35 -6.38 3.81
C THR A 32 -7.29 -7.34 2.63
N GLU A 33 -8.44 -7.63 2.03
CA GLU A 33 -8.60 -8.52 0.89
C GLU A 33 -8.86 -7.73 -0.39
N ILE A 34 -8.18 -8.10 -1.48
CA ILE A 34 -8.38 -7.47 -2.78
C ILE A 34 -9.51 -8.16 -3.54
N THR A 35 -10.58 -7.42 -3.83
CA THR A 35 -11.78 -7.93 -4.53
C THR A 35 -11.88 -7.35 -5.94
N PRO A 36 -12.52 -8.03 -6.90
CA PRO A 36 -12.68 -7.54 -8.27
C PRO A 36 -13.36 -6.17 -8.34
N GLU A 37 -14.38 -5.93 -7.51
CA GLU A 37 -15.08 -4.65 -7.47
C GLU A 37 -14.18 -3.53 -6.95
N MET A 38 -13.26 -3.85 -6.03
CA MET A 38 -12.28 -2.88 -5.54
C MET A 38 -11.21 -2.57 -6.58
N ILE A 39 -10.75 -3.59 -7.33
CA ILE A 39 -9.85 -3.39 -8.48
C ILE A 39 -10.47 -2.41 -9.46
N GLN A 40 -11.70 -2.67 -9.91
CA GLN A 40 -12.39 -1.82 -10.87
C GLN A 40 -12.61 -0.40 -10.32
N ALA A 41 -12.92 -0.27 -9.03
CA ALA A 41 -13.10 1.03 -8.40
C ALA A 41 -11.79 1.83 -8.31
N LEU A 42 -10.65 1.16 -8.05
CA LEU A 42 -9.33 1.76 -8.05
C LEU A 42 -8.89 2.19 -9.46
N GLU A 43 -9.06 1.33 -10.46
CA GLU A 43 -8.77 1.64 -11.87
C GLU A 43 -9.55 2.87 -12.33
N THR A 44 -10.85 2.91 -12.03
CA THR A 44 -11.75 4.01 -12.40
C THR A 44 -11.38 5.31 -11.66
N ALA A 45 -11.09 5.24 -10.36
CA ALA A 45 -10.82 6.44 -9.55
C ALA A 45 -9.48 7.10 -9.90
N PHE A 46 -8.49 6.31 -10.34
CA PHE A 46 -7.14 6.78 -10.64
C PHE A 46 -6.81 6.84 -12.14
N ASP A 47 -7.76 6.48 -13.01
CA ASP A 47 -7.60 6.38 -14.47
C ASP A 47 -6.30 5.62 -14.82
N THR A 48 -6.17 4.41 -14.27
CA THR A 48 -4.93 3.62 -14.27
C THR A 48 -5.24 2.15 -14.55
N ALA A 49 -4.36 1.51 -15.30
CA ALA A 49 -4.38 0.08 -15.58
C ALA A 49 -3.12 -0.58 -14.99
N PRO A 50 -3.13 -1.90 -14.74
CA PRO A 50 -1.93 -2.64 -14.35
C PRO A 50 -0.81 -2.46 -15.41
N SER A 51 0.38 -2.11 -14.93
CA SER A 51 1.61 -2.09 -15.73
C SER A 51 2.09 -3.50 -16.07
N SER A 52 2.71 -3.66 -17.23
CA SER A 52 3.34 -4.93 -17.64
C SER A 52 4.74 -5.13 -17.03
N GLU A 53 5.22 -4.15 -16.27
CA GLU A 53 6.54 -4.19 -15.63
C GLU A 53 6.51 -5.06 -14.35
N THR A 54 7.56 -5.83 -14.13
CA THR A 54 7.69 -6.69 -12.94
C THR A 54 7.89 -5.82 -11.70
N VAL A 55 6.83 -5.70 -10.90
CA VAL A 55 6.87 -4.92 -9.66
C VAL A 55 7.56 -5.72 -8.55
N SER A 56 8.69 -5.21 -8.05
CA SER A 56 9.29 -5.76 -6.82
C SER A 56 8.45 -5.37 -5.59
N PRO A 57 8.16 -6.32 -4.67
CA PRO A 57 7.53 -6.02 -3.39
C PRO A 57 8.25 -4.92 -2.60
N GLY A 58 9.59 -4.86 -2.66
CA GLY A 58 10.36 -3.82 -1.97
C GLY A 58 10.14 -2.43 -2.55
N ASP A 59 9.95 -2.33 -3.87
CA ASP A 59 9.63 -1.07 -4.54
C ASP A 59 8.22 -0.58 -4.16
N LEU A 60 7.22 -1.47 -4.20
CA LEU A 60 5.88 -1.16 -3.68
C LEU A 60 5.93 -0.70 -2.23
N ALA A 61 6.71 -1.38 -1.38
CA ALA A 61 6.85 -1.02 0.02
C ALA A 61 7.46 0.38 0.22
N ARG A 62 8.53 0.72 -0.53
CA ARG A 62 9.12 2.07 -0.47
C ARG A 62 8.13 3.15 -0.91
N ASN A 63 7.36 2.94 -1.97
CA ASN A 63 6.37 3.93 -2.41
C ASN A 63 5.27 4.14 -1.37
N ALA A 64 4.76 3.06 -0.77
CA ALA A 64 3.78 3.17 0.33
C ALA A 64 4.36 3.90 1.56
N LEU A 65 5.63 3.65 1.91
CA LEU A 65 6.29 4.38 3.00
C LEU A 65 6.51 5.87 2.66
N LEU A 66 6.83 6.20 1.41
CA LEU A 66 6.92 7.60 0.96
C LEU A 66 5.56 8.30 1.07
N LEU A 67 4.47 7.61 0.73
CA LEU A 67 3.11 8.12 0.90
C LEU A 67 2.80 8.42 2.37
N LEU A 68 3.13 7.50 3.28
CA LEU A 68 2.96 7.72 4.72
C LEU A 68 3.84 8.87 5.25
N ALA A 69 5.03 9.08 4.69
CA ALA A 69 5.93 10.15 5.13
C ALA A 69 5.36 11.57 4.89
N GLU A 70 4.44 11.73 3.94
CA GLU A 70 3.73 12.99 3.69
C GLU A 70 2.68 13.29 4.77
N MET A 71 2.34 12.31 5.61
CA MET A 71 1.34 12.46 6.66
C MET A 71 2.00 12.85 8.00
N PRO A 72 1.65 14.00 8.62
CA PRO A 72 2.25 14.44 9.89
C PRO A 72 2.13 13.40 11.01
N GLU A 73 0.99 12.72 11.08
CA GLU A 73 0.69 11.69 12.09
C GLU A 73 1.58 10.42 11.98
N TYR A 74 2.24 10.20 10.84
CA TYR A 74 3.13 9.06 10.62
C TYR A 74 4.61 9.44 10.69
N GLN A 75 4.98 10.72 10.72
CA GLN A 75 6.39 11.12 10.73
C GLN A 75 7.14 10.59 11.96
N ALA A 76 6.57 10.69 13.16
CA ALA A 76 7.21 10.21 14.39
C ALA A 76 7.32 8.66 14.42
N PRO A 77 6.23 7.89 14.18
CA PRO A 77 6.32 6.43 14.07
C PRO A 77 7.30 5.94 12.99
N LEU A 78 7.29 6.55 11.80
CA LEU A 78 8.22 6.20 10.72
C LEU A 78 9.67 6.51 11.11
N SER A 79 9.93 7.67 11.72
CA SER A 79 11.27 8.01 12.20
C SER A 79 11.78 7.01 13.22
N ALA A 80 10.91 6.55 14.14
CA ALA A 80 11.28 5.56 15.14
C ALA A 80 11.61 4.20 14.50
N LEU A 81 10.83 3.76 13.51
CA LEU A 81 11.08 2.49 12.81
C LEU A 81 12.32 2.54 11.89
N LEU A 82 12.59 3.70 11.27
CA LEU A 82 13.77 3.88 10.40
C LEU A 82 15.08 3.89 11.19
N ASN A 83 15.07 4.44 12.41
CA ASN A 83 16.25 4.55 13.27
C ASN A 83 16.35 3.43 14.32
N GLY A 84 15.28 2.66 14.51
CA GLY A 84 15.21 1.57 15.47
C GLY A 84 15.97 0.31 15.02
N PRO A 85 16.21 -0.64 15.95
CA PRO A 85 16.82 -1.91 15.61
C PRO A 85 15.95 -2.67 14.59
N ARG A 86 16.54 -3.04 13.46
CA ARG A 86 15.85 -3.74 12.38
C ARG A 86 15.57 -5.18 12.81
N SER A 87 14.29 -5.55 12.92
CA SER A 87 13.86 -6.93 13.11
C SER A 87 14.31 -7.77 11.91
N LYS A 88 15.08 -8.84 12.16
CA LYS A 88 15.76 -9.65 11.12
C LYS A 88 14.86 -10.69 10.42
N THR A 89 13.53 -10.64 10.57
CA THR A 89 12.74 -11.88 10.57
C THR A 89 11.72 -12.06 9.45
N PHE A 90 11.90 -11.46 8.27
CA PHE A 90 11.10 -11.87 7.10
C PHE A 90 12.01 -12.03 5.89
N GLY A 91 12.21 -13.28 5.46
CA GLY A 91 12.66 -13.53 4.09
C GLY A 91 11.59 -13.07 3.11
N LEU A 92 11.96 -12.74 1.88
CA LEU A 92 11.00 -12.43 0.81
C LEU A 92 10.43 -13.74 0.24
N ASP A 93 9.69 -14.48 1.06
CA ASP A 93 8.88 -15.63 0.62
C ASP A 93 7.60 -15.15 -0.10
N PRO A 94 6.90 -15.98 -0.89
CA PRO A 94 5.65 -15.61 -1.55
C PRO A 94 4.57 -15.04 -0.61
N LEU A 95 4.55 -15.49 0.65
CA LEU A 95 3.68 -14.98 1.71
C LEU A 95 3.96 -13.49 2.03
N THR A 96 5.21 -13.06 1.87
CA THR A 96 5.67 -11.68 2.11
C THR A 96 5.20 -10.73 1.02
N ALA A 97 5.11 -11.19 -0.24
CA ALA A 97 4.58 -10.39 -1.34
C ALA A 97 3.10 -10.08 -1.11
N THR A 98 2.28 -11.07 -0.72
CA THR A 98 0.89 -10.87 -0.35
C THR A 98 0.75 -9.91 0.84
N ALA A 99 1.59 -10.08 1.87
CA ALA A 99 1.60 -9.18 3.03
C ALA A 99 1.90 -7.72 2.64
N VAL A 100 2.86 -7.50 1.74
CA VAL A 100 3.20 -6.16 1.24
C VAL A 100 2.04 -5.55 0.44
N ILE A 101 1.36 -6.33 -0.40
CA ILE A 101 0.18 -5.86 -1.14
C ILE A 101 -0.93 -5.45 -0.16
N THR A 102 -1.26 -6.30 0.80
CA THR A 102 -2.25 -5.99 1.85
C THR A 102 -1.84 -4.75 2.64
N ALA A 103 -0.57 -4.63 3.00
CA ALA A 103 -0.08 -3.49 3.77
C ALA A 103 -0.11 -2.19 2.96
N ALA A 104 0.23 -2.24 1.67
CA ALA A 104 0.11 -1.11 0.76
C ALA A 104 -1.36 -0.71 0.56
N LEU A 105 -2.28 -1.67 0.48
CA LEU A 105 -3.72 -1.42 0.42
C LEU A 105 -4.26 -0.74 1.70
N VAL A 106 -3.81 -1.17 2.87
CA VAL A 106 -4.16 -0.52 4.15
C VAL A 106 -3.65 0.91 4.19
N VAL A 107 -2.42 1.14 3.71
CA VAL A 107 -1.83 2.49 3.61
C VAL A 107 -2.56 3.36 2.60
N LEU A 108 -2.99 2.81 1.46
CA LEU A 108 -3.79 3.54 0.49
C LEU A 108 -5.09 4.04 1.13
N GLN A 109 -5.73 3.20 1.94
CA GLN A 109 -6.96 3.51 2.67
C GLN A 109 -6.81 4.58 3.77
N THR A 110 -5.59 5.04 4.07
CA THR A 110 -5.40 6.21 4.95
C THR A 110 -5.62 7.55 4.22
N HIS A 111 -5.68 7.49 2.88
CA HIS A 111 -5.86 8.62 1.98
C HIS A 111 -7.13 8.54 1.16
N VAL A 112 -7.59 7.32 0.88
CA VAL A 112 -8.84 7.06 0.18
C VAL A 112 -9.79 6.29 1.07
N LYS A 113 -11.07 6.60 0.97
CA LYS A 113 -12.13 5.82 1.58
C LYS A 113 -12.70 4.87 0.54
N ILE A 114 -12.72 3.59 0.88
CA ILE A 114 -13.33 2.55 0.06
C ILE A 114 -14.69 2.26 0.66
N GLU A 115 -15.75 2.66 -0.03
CA GLU A 115 -17.13 2.45 0.42
C GLU A 115 -17.80 1.40 -0.46
N ARG A 116 -18.51 0.46 0.18
CA ARG A 116 -19.41 -0.46 -0.52
C ARG A 116 -20.83 0.00 -0.31
N ASP A 117 -21.54 0.29 -1.41
CA ASP A 117 -22.93 0.70 -1.34
C ASP A 117 -23.87 -0.48 -1.03
N LYS A 118 -25.14 -0.17 -0.75
CA LYS A 118 -26.18 -1.18 -0.45
C LYS A 118 -26.49 -2.13 -1.63
N LYS A 119 -26.03 -1.81 -2.83
CA LYS A 119 -26.16 -2.64 -4.05
C LYS A 119 -24.92 -3.50 -4.29
N GLY A 120 -23.93 -3.43 -3.39
CA GLY A 120 -22.68 -4.18 -3.48
C GLY A 120 -21.61 -3.49 -4.33
N LYS A 121 -21.87 -2.30 -4.89
CA LYS A 121 -20.92 -1.56 -5.70
C LYS A 121 -19.86 -0.92 -4.81
N VAL A 122 -18.59 -1.16 -5.14
CA VAL A 122 -17.46 -0.51 -4.47
C VAL A 122 -17.15 0.82 -5.14
N SER A 123 -16.88 1.86 -4.36
CA SER A 123 -16.48 3.19 -4.83
C SER A 123 -15.32 3.69 -3.99
N VAL A 124 -14.38 4.40 -4.63
CA VAL A 124 -13.20 4.97 -4.00
C VAL A 124 -13.35 6.49 -3.96
N LEU A 125 -13.25 7.06 -2.76
CA LEU A 125 -13.32 8.49 -2.50
C LEU A 125 -11.96 8.97 -1.98
N ILE A 126 -11.33 9.91 -2.66
CA ILE A 126 -10.04 10.46 -2.21
C ILE A 126 -10.33 11.53 -1.14
N GLU A 127 -10.07 11.21 0.14
CA GLU A 127 -10.38 12.10 1.27
C GLU A 127 -9.30 13.16 1.49
N LYS A 128 -8.02 12.75 1.40
CA LYS A 128 -6.88 13.64 1.65
C LYS A 128 -6.35 14.20 0.32
N LYS A 129 -6.97 15.28 -0.13
CA LYS A 129 -6.65 15.99 -1.40
C LYS A 129 -5.24 16.59 -1.58
N PRO A 130 -4.36 16.87 -0.57
CA PRO A 130 -3.02 17.33 -0.89
C PRO A 130 -2.07 16.19 -1.28
N THR A 131 -2.50 14.94 -1.17
CA THR A 131 -1.69 13.79 -1.56
C THR A 131 -1.66 13.74 -3.08
N LYS A 132 -0.55 14.23 -3.65
CA LYS A 132 -0.34 14.35 -5.08
C LYS A 132 -0.67 13.02 -5.76
N ASP A 133 -1.49 13.05 -6.82
CA ASP A 133 -1.77 11.89 -7.67
C ASP A 133 -0.48 11.18 -8.09
N THR A 134 0.63 11.92 -8.22
CA THR A 134 1.97 11.41 -8.50
C THR A 134 2.52 10.40 -7.48
N LEU A 135 1.95 10.31 -6.27
CA LEU A 135 2.32 9.33 -5.24
C LEU A 135 1.29 8.22 -5.10
N LEU A 136 0.00 8.52 -5.27
CA LEU A 136 -1.08 7.54 -5.15
C LEU A 136 -1.16 6.63 -6.39
N LYS A 137 -1.10 7.22 -7.58
CA LYS A 137 -1.23 6.50 -8.86
C LYS A 137 -0.18 5.40 -9.04
N PRO A 138 1.12 5.61 -8.76
CA PRO A 138 2.11 4.53 -8.85
C PRO A 138 1.88 3.40 -7.84
N ILE A 139 1.32 3.69 -6.67
CA ILE A 139 0.99 2.65 -5.68
C ILE A 139 -0.18 1.82 -6.17
N VAL A 140 -1.23 2.47 -6.70
CA VAL A 140 -2.39 1.78 -7.27
C VAL A 140 -1.96 0.91 -8.45
N GLU A 141 -1.21 1.46 -9.40
CA GLU A 141 -0.67 0.72 -10.55
C GLU A 141 0.13 -0.51 -10.09
N LYS A 142 1.04 -0.34 -9.12
CA LYS A 142 1.86 -1.43 -8.60
C LYS A 142 1.04 -2.48 -7.85
N ILE A 143 0.03 -2.09 -7.08
CA ILE A 143 -0.90 -3.03 -6.44
C ILE A 143 -1.59 -3.85 -7.52
N LEU A 144 -2.13 -3.21 -8.56
CA LEU A 144 -2.84 -3.88 -9.65
C LEU A 144 -1.93 -4.85 -10.42
N SER A 145 -0.67 -4.48 -10.67
CA SER A 145 0.33 -5.33 -11.33
C SER A 145 0.80 -6.52 -10.48
N CYS A 146 0.71 -6.42 -9.15
CA CYS A 146 1.08 -7.51 -8.24
C CYS A 146 -0.03 -8.55 -8.04
N ILE A 147 -1.25 -8.28 -8.52
CA ILE A 147 -2.34 -9.25 -8.48
C ILE A 147 -2.05 -10.27 -9.60
N PRO A 148 -1.84 -11.56 -9.27
CA PRO A 148 -1.63 -12.57 -10.31
C PRO A 148 -2.81 -12.57 -11.28
N ASP A 149 -2.57 -12.94 -12.54
CA ASP A 149 -3.60 -13.30 -13.54
C ASP A 149 -4.43 -14.48 -13.01
N GLY A 150 -5.29 -14.20 -12.03
CA GLY A 150 -6.32 -15.10 -11.54
C GLY A 150 -7.54 -15.07 -12.45
N PRO A 151 -8.54 -15.93 -12.23
CA PRO A 151 -9.70 -16.13 -13.12
C PRO A 151 -10.65 -14.90 -13.25
N TRP A 152 -10.22 -13.74 -12.78
CA TRP A 152 -10.99 -12.50 -12.67
C TRP A 152 -10.46 -11.40 -13.59
N ARG A 153 -9.46 -11.71 -14.43
CA ARG A 153 -8.99 -10.87 -15.55
C ARG A 153 -9.60 -11.33 -16.86
#